data_AF-A0A367KA34-F1
#
_entry.id   AF-A0A367KA34-F1
#
_cell.length_a   1.000
_cell.length_b   1.000
_cell.length_c   1.000
_cell.angle_alpha   90.00
_cell.angle_beta   90.00
_cell.angle_gamma   90.00
#
_symmetry.space_group_name_H-M   'P 1'
#
loop_
_entity.id
_entity.type
_entity.pdbx_description
1 polymer ?
#
loop_
_entity_poly.entity_id
_entity_poly.type
_entity_poly.pdbx_seq_one_letter_code
_entity_poly.pdbx_strand_id
1 'polypeptide(L)'
;MYQVKIQLENDALIIRGSPEESVGCVLRGYVELKATETIKVKSIQMNLLGKMKIQWNEPLPGHLAESFDSHSFGSLSYKLKVTVERPAFSPNTHHRRLFWVHRQLPRPEDDDAMEISNEWDDKLSYRMSVPGRIYKRGQEIPIYYELLPATDTHLRHISCFLKEYLTSPSHQDSRIVQFFRDHEHQGHRTLKVPSSPSAIQTDCDHALIKIQHQLKFNMSLIRHGQLLEVRASMPIKIMTEPDELPTYENAWQTSPYSSPITPLDGVALDYFSIPLPAYEL
;
A
#
# COMPACT_ATOMS: atom_id res chain seq x y z
N MET A 1 34.59 -21.92 -6.87
CA MET A 1 33.76 -20.75 -6.49
C MET A 1 32.30 -21.08 -6.79
N TYR A 2 31.34 -20.71 -5.94
CA TYR A 2 29.92 -21.02 -6.17
C TYR A 2 29.05 -19.77 -5.97
N GLN A 3 27.93 -19.72 -6.66
CA GLN A 3 26.99 -18.61 -6.68
C GLN A 3 25.58 -19.12 -6.38
N VAL A 4 24.89 -18.48 -5.44
CA VAL A 4 23.47 -18.75 -5.14
C VAL A 4 22.65 -17.56 -5.61
N LYS A 5 21.59 -17.81 -6.38
CA LYS A 5 20.62 -16.79 -6.81
C LYS A 5 19.20 -17.24 -6.47
N ILE A 6 18.33 -16.28 -6.16
CA ILE A 6 16.90 -16.50 -6.01
C ILE A 6 16.22 -15.84 -7.21
N GLN A 7 15.47 -16.62 -7.97
CA GLN A 7 14.65 -16.17 -9.10
C GLN A 7 13.19 -16.28 -8.68
N LEU A 8 12.42 -15.22 -8.85
CA LEU A 8 10.98 -15.20 -8.57
C LEU A 8 10.28 -15.18 -9.92
N GLU A 9 9.14 -15.83 -10.00
CA GLU A 9 8.31 -15.83 -11.19
C GLU A 9 7.70 -14.43 -11.42
N ASN A 10 7.34 -13.75 -10.33
CA ASN A 10 6.89 -12.37 -10.33
C ASN A 10 7.64 -11.56 -9.27
N ASP A 11 7.99 -10.31 -9.61
CA ASP A 11 8.64 -9.38 -8.69
C ASP A 11 7.67 -8.76 -7.65
N ALA A 12 6.37 -8.99 -7.84
CA ALA A 12 5.31 -8.52 -6.97
C ALA A 12 4.45 -9.68 -6.46
N LEU A 13 4.05 -9.60 -5.19
CA LEU A 13 3.13 -10.54 -4.55
C LEU A 13 1.83 -9.81 -4.24
N ILE A 14 0.71 -10.32 -4.77
CA ILE A 14 -0.61 -9.70 -4.64
C ILE A 14 -1.46 -10.51 -3.66
N ILE A 15 -1.87 -9.87 -2.55
CA ILE A 15 -2.78 -10.44 -1.56
C ILE A 15 -4.14 -9.76 -1.71
N ARG A 16 -5.20 -10.57 -1.89
CA ARG A 16 -6.58 -10.09 -2.06
C ARG A 16 -7.33 -10.18 -0.73
N GLY A 17 -8.09 -9.14 -0.38
CA GLY A 17 -8.92 -9.08 0.84
C GLY A 17 -8.27 -8.34 2.01
N SER A 18 -9.04 -8.15 3.09
CA SER A 18 -8.54 -7.54 4.33
C SER A 18 -7.52 -8.47 5.03
N PRO A 19 -6.73 -7.97 6.00
CA PRO A 19 -5.87 -8.82 6.84
C PRO A 19 -6.58 -10.01 7.50
N GLU A 20 -7.86 -9.85 7.83
CA GLU A 20 -8.73 -10.84 8.49
C GLU A 20 -9.40 -11.79 7.48
N GLU A 21 -9.65 -11.34 6.26
CA GLU A 21 -10.39 -12.07 5.22
C GLU A 21 -9.48 -12.74 4.17
N SER A 22 -8.23 -12.30 4.07
CA SER A 22 -7.29 -12.79 3.06
C SER A 22 -6.90 -14.25 3.32
N VAL A 23 -7.21 -15.12 2.35
CA VAL A 23 -6.81 -16.54 2.32
C VAL A 23 -5.31 -16.77 2.09
N GLY A 24 -4.51 -15.72 1.85
CA GLY A 24 -3.08 -15.81 1.58
C GLY A 24 -2.76 -15.98 0.09
N CYS A 25 -1.48 -15.96 -0.27
CA CYS A 25 -1.03 -16.09 -1.65
C CYS A 25 0.27 -16.89 -1.75
N VAL A 26 0.51 -17.48 -2.92
CA VAL A 26 1.69 -18.32 -3.17
C VAL A 26 2.78 -17.47 -3.82
N LEU A 27 3.95 -17.41 -3.19
CA LEU A 27 5.15 -16.81 -3.78
C LEU A 27 5.94 -17.90 -4.52
N ARG A 28 6.06 -17.75 -5.84
CA ARG A 28 6.68 -18.74 -6.72
C ARG A 28 8.06 -18.29 -7.21
N GLY A 29 8.97 -19.25 -7.35
CA GLY A 29 10.34 -19.01 -7.76
C GLY A 29 11.22 -20.24 -7.59
N TYR A 30 12.52 -20.08 -7.85
CA TYR A 30 13.52 -21.12 -7.66
C TYR A 30 14.83 -20.57 -7.08
N VAL A 31 15.60 -21.46 -6.45
CA VAL A 31 16.96 -21.16 -6.00
C VAL A 31 17.93 -21.82 -6.97
N GLU A 32 18.79 -21.02 -7.58
CA GLU A 32 19.84 -21.47 -8.48
C GLU A 32 21.16 -21.52 -7.71
N LEU A 33 21.76 -22.71 -7.58
CA LEU A 33 23.11 -22.90 -7.02
C LEU A 33 24.05 -23.31 -8.16
N LYS A 34 24.94 -22.40 -8.58
CA LYS A 34 26.02 -22.68 -9.53
C LYS A 34 27.30 -22.99 -8.79
N ALA A 35 27.89 -24.15 -9.05
CA ALA A 35 29.13 -24.59 -8.45
C ALA A 35 30.16 -24.89 -9.54
N THR A 36 31.37 -24.32 -9.44
CA THR A 36 32.46 -24.65 -10.38
C THR A 36 33.17 -25.96 -10.04
N GLU A 37 32.92 -26.52 -8.85
CA GLU A 37 33.53 -27.75 -8.33
C GLU A 37 32.48 -28.51 -7.49
N THR A 38 32.65 -29.82 -7.31
CA THR A 38 31.72 -30.67 -6.54
C THR A 38 31.60 -30.22 -5.09
N ILE A 39 30.38 -29.96 -4.61
CA ILE A 39 30.11 -29.49 -3.24
C ILE A 39 29.14 -30.44 -2.54
N LYS A 40 29.47 -30.84 -1.30
CA LYS A 40 28.54 -31.57 -0.43
C LYS A 40 27.56 -30.59 0.22
N VAL A 41 26.26 -30.72 -0.07
CA VAL A 41 25.18 -29.88 0.46
C VAL A 41 24.32 -30.73 1.41
N LYS A 42 24.09 -30.24 2.64
CA LYS A 42 23.28 -30.93 3.66
C LYS A 42 21.79 -30.59 3.55
N SER A 43 21.47 -29.31 3.36
CA SER A 43 20.11 -28.83 3.11
C SER A 43 20.15 -27.45 2.44
N ILE A 44 19.11 -27.12 1.67
CA ILE A 44 18.84 -25.76 1.17
C ILE A 44 17.48 -25.36 1.73
N GLN A 45 17.43 -24.33 2.58
CA GLN A 45 16.20 -23.86 3.20
C GLN A 45 15.90 -22.42 2.78
N MET A 46 14.71 -22.21 2.23
CA MET A 46 14.18 -20.89 1.91
C MET A 46 13.18 -20.47 2.98
N ASN A 47 13.50 -19.40 3.71
CA ASN A 47 12.60 -18.80 4.68
C ASN A 47 12.19 -17.41 4.21
N LEU A 48 10.89 -17.12 4.31
CA LEU A 48 10.42 -15.77 4.18
C LEU A 48 10.60 -15.03 5.51
N LEU A 49 11.29 -13.88 5.50
CA LEU A 49 11.50 -13.07 6.69
C LEU A 49 10.97 -11.66 6.49
N GLY A 50 9.76 -11.39 6.97
CA GLY A 50 9.31 -10.01 7.16
C GLY A 50 10.23 -9.29 8.14
N LYS A 51 10.72 -8.09 7.79
CA LYS A 51 11.50 -7.26 8.72
C LYS A 51 10.54 -6.36 9.50
N MET A 52 9.80 -7.00 10.39
CA MET A 52 9.08 -6.41 11.52
C MET A 52 9.38 -7.37 12.67
N LYS A 53 9.63 -6.90 13.89
CA LYS A 53 10.28 -7.70 14.94
C LYS A 53 9.39 -8.83 15.47
N ILE A 54 9.17 -9.90 14.68
CA ILE A 54 8.67 -11.24 15.00
C ILE A 54 9.19 -12.20 13.89
N GLN A 55 9.68 -13.39 14.26
CA GLN A 55 10.22 -14.44 13.37
C GLN A 55 9.11 -15.47 13.08
N TRP A 56 8.84 -15.81 11.82
CA TRP A 56 7.76 -16.73 11.42
C TRP A 56 8.31 -17.94 10.65
N ASN A 57 7.80 -19.14 10.96
CA ASN A 57 8.11 -20.43 10.31
C ASN A 57 6.91 -20.97 9.48
N GLU A 58 5.91 -20.13 9.20
CA GLU A 58 4.63 -20.51 8.59
C GLU A 58 4.43 -19.85 7.20
N PRO A 59 3.46 -20.31 6.38
CA PRO A 59 3.09 -19.65 5.12
C PRO A 59 2.87 -18.14 5.30
N LEU A 60 3.04 -17.40 4.19
CA LEU A 60 2.82 -15.95 4.09
C LEU A 60 1.54 -15.53 4.84
N PRO A 61 1.65 -14.81 5.97
CA PRO A 61 0.47 -14.43 6.70
C PRO A 61 -0.37 -13.44 5.89
N GLY A 62 -1.67 -13.72 5.71
CA GLY A 62 -2.58 -12.82 4.96
C GLY A 62 -2.62 -11.39 5.52
N HIS A 63 -2.31 -11.23 6.81
CA HIS A 63 -2.30 -9.96 7.53
C HIS A 63 -1.05 -9.09 7.30
N LEU A 64 -0.14 -9.46 6.40
CA LEU A 64 1.13 -8.76 6.14
C LEU A 64 1.16 -7.26 5.74
N ALA A 65 0.38 -6.28 6.19
CA ALA A 65 0.46 -4.84 5.78
C ALA A 65 0.73 -4.55 4.26
N GLU A 66 0.88 -3.30 3.82
CA GLU A 66 1.29 -2.99 2.44
C GLU A 66 2.72 -2.45 2.45
N SER A 67 3.55 -2.83 1.47
CA SER A 67 4.88 -2.24 1.31
C SER A 67 4.78 -0.81 0.84
N PHE A 68 5.55 0.07 1.47
CA PHE A 68 5.67 1.47 1.06
C PHE A 68 7.12 1.93 1.23
N ASP A 69 7.52 2.91 0.43
CA ASP A 69 8.78 3.61 0.59
C ASP A 69 8.49 5.11 0.53
N SER A 70 8.43 5.72 1.72
CA SER A 70 8.18 7.14 1.88
C SER A 70 9.45 7.82 2.39
N HIS A 71 9.93 8.81 1.64
CA HIS A 71 11.07 9.62 2.04
C HIS A 71 10.82 10.33 3.40
N SER A 72 9.56 10.64 3.71
CA SER A 72 9.16 11.36 4.91
C SER A 72 8.92 10.44 6.11
N PHE A 73 8.56 9.17 5.88
CA PHE A 73 7.97 8.31 6.91
C PHE A 73 8.65 6.94 7.03
N GLY A 74 9.79 6.76 6.36
CA GLY A 74 10.50 5.49 6.29
C GLY A 74 9.89 4.52 5.28
N SER A 75 10.34 3.28 5.33
CA SER A 75 9.93 2.26 4.38
C SER A 75 9.56 0.95 5.09
N LEU A 76 8.51 0.32 4.60
CA LEU A 76 8.13 -1.04 4.93
C LEU A 76 8.42 -1.93 3.73
N SER A 77 9.47 -2.74 3.86
CA SER A 77 9.88 -3.68 2.82
C SER A 77 10.06 -5.09 3.40
N TYR A 78 9.65 -6.08 2.63
CA TYR A 78 9.77 -7.48 2.99
C TYR A 78 10.99 -8.10 2.31
N LYS A 79 11.62 -9.09 2.97
CA LYS A 79 12.76 -9.81 2.41
C LYS A 79 12.64 -11.32 2.57
N LEU A 80 13.00 -12.05 1.54
CA LEU A 80 13.28 -13.48 1.62
C LEU A 80 14.71 -13.66 2.13
N LYS A 81 14.94 -14.62 3.03
CA LYS A 81 16.30 -15.03 3.44
C LYS A 81 16.44 -16.54 3.29
N VAL A 82 17.27 -16.95 2.34
CA VAL A 82 17.73 -18.34 2.23
C VAL A 82 18.93 -18.51 3.15
N THR A 83 18.95 -19.60 3.93
CA THR A 83 20.10 -19.99 4.73
C THR A 83 20.53 -21.39 4.30
N VAL A 84 21.77 -21.50 3.84
CA VAL A 84 22.42 -22.77 3.52
C VAL A 84 23.21 -23.18 4.75
N GLU A 85 22.72 -24.21 5.43
CA GLU A 85 23.36 -24.76 6.62
C GLU A 85 24.45 -25.75 6.23
N ARG A 86 25.64 -25.60 6.83
CA ARG A 86 26.77 -26.48 6.59
C ARG A 86 27.09 -27.36 7.79
N PRO A 87 27.62 -28.57 7.59
CA PRO A 87 28.15 -29.39 8.68
C PRO A 87 29.39 -28.76 9.32
N ALA A 88 29.66 -29.12 10.59
CA ALA A 88 30.87 -28.78 11.35
C ALA A 88 31.12 -27.27 11.54
N PHE A 89 32.37 -26.86 11.80
CA PHE A 89 32.77 -25.47 12.10
C PHE A 89 32.75 -24.51 10.89
N SER A 90 32.04 -24.84 9.82
CA SER A 90 31.96 -23.97 8.63
C SER A 90 30.78 -23.00 8.74
N PRO A 91 30.95 -21.71 8.39
CA PRO A 91 29.89 -20.73 8.54
C PRO A 91 28.76 -20.97 7.52
N ASN A 92 27.52 -20.83 8.01
CA ASN A 92 26.33 -20.86 7.18
C ASN A 92 26.35 -19.71 6.17
N THR A 93 25.87 -19.98 4.96
CA THR A 93 25.75 -18.95 3.92
C THR A 93 24.33 -18.41 3.89
N HIS A 94 24.18 -17.10 3.74
CA HIS A 94 22.86 -16.46 3.68
C HIS A 94 22.72 -15.66 2.39
N HIS A 95 21.59 -15.84 1.69
CA HIS A 95 21.20 -14.98 0.58
C HIS A 95 19.89 -14.27 0.93
N ARG A 96 19.73 -13.01 0.49
CA ARG A 96 18.53 -12.20 0.79
C ARG A 96 18.00 -11.54 -0.49
N ARG A 97 16.67 -11.49 -0.67
CA ARG A 97 16.00 -10.79 -1.77
C ARG A 97 14.84 -9.95 -1.23
N LEU A 98 14.75 -8.68 -1.62
CA LEU A 98 13.62 -7.81 -1.29
C LEU A 98 12.44 -8.09 -2.22
N PHE A 99 11.22 -7.90 -1.73
CA PHE A 99 10.01 -7.92 -2.56
C PHE A 99 8.94 -6.99 -1.96
N TRP A 100 8.01 -6.58 -2.82
CA TRP A 100 6.90 -5.68 -2.46
C TRP A 100 5.61 -6.48 -2.23
N VAL A 101 4.91 -6.14 -1.16
CA VAL A 101 3.54 -6.61 -0.90
C VAL A 101 2.59 -5.49 -1.27
N HIS A 102 1.67 -5.75 -2.19
CA HIS A 102 0.58 -4.84 -2.54
C HIS A 102 -0.76 -5.39 -2.06
N ARG A 103 -1.63 -4.52 -1.56
CA ARG A 103 -2.97 -4.91 -1.10
C ARG A 103 -4.05 -4.42 -2.03
N GLN A 104 -4.96 -5.33 -2.38
CA GLN A 104 -6.15 -5.01 -3.14
C GLN A 104 -7.36 -5.13 -2.23
N LEU A 105 -7.96 -3.98 -1.92
CA LEU A 105 -9.23 -3.91 -1.21
C LEU A 105 -10.38 -4.00 -2.22
N PRO A 106 -11.44 -4.76 -1.96
CA PRO A 106 -12.63 -4.73 -2.79
C PRO A 106 -13.19 -3.29 -2.84
N ARG A 107 -13.70 -2.90 -4.00
CA ARG A 107 -14.36 -1.59 -4.16
C ARG A 107 -15.58 -1.56 -3.22
N PRO A 108 -15.66 -0.61 -2.28
CA PRO A 108 -16.88 -0.39 -1.51
C PRO A 108 -18.04 -0.09 -2.47
N GLU A 109 -19.18 -0.73 -2.26
CA GLU A 109 -20.39 -0.55 -3.09
C GLU A 109 -20.94 0.88 -2.99
N ASP A 110 -20.74 1.52 -1.84
CA ASP A 110 -21.12 2.90 -1.59
C ASP A 110 -19.97 3.86 -1.95
N ASP A 111 -20.01 4.45 -3.14
CA ASP A 111 -19.17 5.57 -3.58
C ASP A 111 -20.04 6.79 -3.92
N ASP A 112 -21.00 7.06 -3.05
CA ASP A 112 -21.94 8.17 -3.21
C ASP A 112 -21.29 9.54 -2.98
N ALA A 113 -21.93 10.56 -3.54
CA ALA A 113 -21.58 11.95 -3.29
C ALA A 113 -21.63 12.26 -1.79
N MET A 114 -20.68 13.08 -1.36
CA MET A 114 -20.56 13.48 0.03
C MET A 114 -20.59 15.00 0.12
N GLU A 115 -21.40 15.51 1.04
CA GLU A 115 -21.53 16.92 1.36
C GLU A 115 -21.30 17.13 2.85
N ILE A 116 -20.54 18.18 3.19
CA ILE A 116 -20.48 18.72 4.53
C ILE A 116 -21.00 20.15 4.51
N SER A 117 -21.84 20.50 5.48
CA SER A 117 -22.29 21.87 5.67
C SER A 117 -22.34 22.20 7.15
N ASN A 118 -21.90 23.40 7.52
CA ASN A 118 -22.02 23.88 8.90
C ASN A 118 -22.05 25.41 8.92
N GLU A 119 -22.49 25.96 10.04
CA GLU A 119 -22.48 27.38 10.34
C GLU A 119 -21.59 27.63 11.55
N TRP A 120 -20.65 28.57 11.41
CA TRP A 120 -19.70 28.91 12.46
C TRP A 120 -20.07 30.23 13.14
N ASP A 121 -20.73 30.15 14.31
CA ASP A 121 -21.06 31.27 15.22
C ASP A 121 -21.49 32.57 14.52
N ASP A 122 -22.40 32.50 13.54
CA ASP A 122 -22.84 33.66 12.74
C ASP A 122 -21.68 34.43 12.07
N LYS A 123 -20.62 33.74 11.66
CA LYS A 123 -19.45 34.32 10.96
C LYS A 123 -19.31 33.78 9.55
N LEU A 124 -19.56 32.49 9.35
CA LEU A 124 -19.48 31.82 8.06
C LEU A 124 -20.40 30.60 8.04
N SER A 125 -21.34 30.58 7.10
CA SER A 125 -22.02 29.36 6.69
C SER A 125 -21.29 28.78 5.49
N TYR A 126 -20.99 27.49 5.50
CA TYR A 126 -20.31 26.83 4.40
C TYR A 126 -21.00 25.53 4.01
N ARG A 127 -20.90 25.21 2.72
CA ARG A 127 -21.26 23.92 2.14
C ARG A 127 -20.14 23.49 1.19
N MET A 128 -19.73 22.24 1.28
CA MET A 128 -18.68 21.66 0.44
C MET A 128 -19.06 20.26 0.05
N SER A 129 -18.88 19.90 -1.21
CA SER A 129 -19.24 18.58 -1.70
C SER A 129 -18.23 18.02 -2.70
N VAL A 130 -18.17 16.69 -2.74
CA VAL A 130 -17.43 15.89 -3.70
C VAL A 130 -18.37 14.83 -4.26
N PRO A 131 -18.25 14.45 -5.55
CA PRO A 131 -19.17 13.51 -6.19
C PRO A 131 -18.94 12.05 -5.78
N GLY A 132 -17.84 11.75 -5.11
CA GLY A 132 -17.51 10.43 -4.60
C GLY A 132 -16.51 10.53 -3.46
N ARG A 133 -16.30 9.43 -2.76
CA ARG A 133 -15.36 9.36 -1.62
C ARG A 133 -14.15 8.48 -1.90
N ILE A 134 -14.12 7.83 -3.06
CA ILE A 134 -13.09 6.90 -3.48
C ILE A 134 -12.42 7.41 -4.75
N TYR A 135 -11.10 7.55 -4.69
CA TYR A 135 -10.31 8.08 -5.80
C TYR A 135 -9.10 7.21 -6.08
N LYS A 136 -8.72 7.15 -7.37
CA LYS A 136 -7.55 6.41 -7.82
C LYS A 136 -6.34 7.33 -7.97
N ARG A 137 -5.16 6.74 -7.96
CA ARG A 137 -3.92 7.41 -8.38
C ARG A 137 -4.10 7.98 -9.80
N GLY A 138 -3.75 9.26 -9.98
CA GLY A 138 -3.92 9.98 -11.24
C GLY A 138 -5.31 10.58 -11.48
N GLN A 139 -6.33 10.19 -10.70
CA GLN A 139 -7.68 10.72 -10.83
C GLN A 139 -7.76 12.15 -10.29
N GLU A 140 -8.74 12.89 -10.79
CA GLU A 140 -9.08 14.23 -10.34
C GLU A 140 -10.21 14.20 -9.30
N ILE A 141 -10.04 14.95 -8.22
CA ILE A 141 -11.01 15.14 -7.14
C ILE A 141 -11.67 16.51 -7.37
N PRO A 142 -12.85 16.57 -8.02
CA PRO A 142 -13.60 17.80 -8.13
C PRO A 142 -14.26 18.13 -6.79
N ILE A 143 -14.04 19.36 -6.34
CA ILE A 143 -14.48 19.88 -5.05
C ILE A 143 -15.33 21.11 -5.32
N TYR A 144 -16.60 21.03 -4.94
CA TYR A 144 -17.55 22.13 -4.99
C TYR A 144 -17.63 22.78 -3.62
N TYR A 145 -17.69 24.10 -3.59
CA TYR A 145 -17.84 24.84 -2.34
C TYR A 145 -18.70 26.07 -2.52
N GLU A 146 -19.42 26.40 -1.45
CA GLU A 146 -20.24 27.59 -1.29
C GLU A 146 -19.99 28.13 0.11
N LEU A 147 -19.57 29.39 0.19
CA LEU A 147 -19.16 30.08 1.40
C LEU A 147 -19.98 31.36 1.51
N LEU A 148 -20.73 31.49 2.59
CA LEU A 148 -21.59 32.62 2.89
C LEU A 148 -21.09 33.29 4.17
N PRO A 149 -20.17 34.27 4.07
CA PRO A 149 -19.75 35.07 5.21
C PRO A 149 -20.92 35.85 5.79
N ALA A 150 -20.95 35.99 7.11
CA ALA A 150 -21.94 36.82 7.78
C ALA A 150 -21.63 38.33 7.61
N THR A 151 -22.58 39.17 8.02
CA THR A 151 -22.43 40.63 8.02
C THR A 151 -21.13 41.04 8.74
N ASP A 152 -20.41 42.01 8.16
CA ASP A 152 -19.10 42.51 8.61
C ASP A 152 -17.91 41.52 8.54
N THR A 153 -18.09 40.37 7.89
CA THR A 153 -17.02 39.38 7.69
C THR A 153 -16.65 39.28 6.20
N HIS A 154 -15.35 39.34 5.90
CA HIS A 154 -14.84 39.19 4.54
C HIS A 154 -14.03 37.90 4.41
N LEU A 155 -14.36 37.08 3.41
CA LEU A 155 -13.52 35.94 3.06
C LEU A 155 -12.20 36.44 2.46
N ARG A 156 -11.08 36.00 3.03
CA ARG A 156 -9.74 36.27 2.49
C ARG A 156 -9.36 35.23 1.45
N HIS A 157 -9.52 33.96 1.79
CA HIS A 157 -9.31 32.82 0.89
C HIS A 157 -9.83 31.52 1.52
N ILE A 158 -10.11 30.54 0.66
CA ILE A 158 -10.27 29.12 1.03
C ILE A 158 -9.05 28.35 0.51
N SER A 159 -8.51 27.45 1.32
CA SER A 159 -7.53 26.45 0.87
C SER A 159 -8.07 25.06 1.14
N CYS A 160 -7.91 24.15 0.18
CA CYS A 160 -8.15 22.72 0.40
C CYS A 160 -6.84 21.96 0.26
N PHE A 161 -6.56 21.10 1.23
CA PHE A 161 -5.37 20.26 1.28
C PHE A 161 -5.78 18.79 1.22
N LEU A 162 -5.26 18.05 0.25
CA LEU A 162 -5.24 16.60 0.32
C LEU A 162 -4.12 16.19 1.28
N LYS A 163 -4.49 15.67 2.45
CA LYS A 163 -3.54 15.19 3.45
C LYS A 163 -3.54 13.68 3.55
N GLU A 164 -2.34 13.11 3.64
CA GLU A 164 -2.08 11.71 3.94
C GLU A 164 -1.62 11.63 5.40
N TYR A 165 -2.27 10.76 6.17
CA TYR A 165 -1.98 10.49 7.58
C TYR A 165 -1.45 9.07 7.72
N LEU A 166 -0.35 8.92 8.46
CA LEU A 166 0.23 7.64 8.80
C LEU A 166 0.23 7.50 10.31
N THR A 167 -0.43 6.46 10.80
CA THR A 167 -0.51 6.14 12.23
C THR A 167 0.08 4.77 12.47
N SER A 168 1.01 4.69 13.41
CA SER A 168 1.59 3.45 13.94
C SER A 168 1.44 3.47 15.48
N PRO A 169 1.59 2.32 16.17
CA PRO A 169 1.45 2.27 17.63
C PRO A 169 2.36 3.24 18.39
N SER A 170 3.51 3.62 17.82
CA SER A 170 4.50 4.48 18.46
C SER A 170 4.59 5.89 17.86
N HIS A 171 3.98 6.13 16.70
CA HIS A 171 4.21 7.36 15.95
C HIS A 171 3.02 7.70 15.05
N GLN A 172 2.67 8.98 15.01
CA GLN A 172 1.66 9.52 14.11
C GLN A 172 2.28 10.68 13.33
N ASP A 173 2.14 10.64 12.01
CA ASP A 173 2.66 11.67 11.13
C ASP A 173 1.64 12.01 10.02
N SER A 174 1.83 13.15 9.35
CA SER A 174 1.00 13.55 8.21
C SER A 174 1.76 14.45 7.25
N ARG A 175 1.41 14.36 5.96
CA ARG A 175 1.91 15.30 4.92
C ARG A 175 0.79 15.85 4.06
N ILE A 176 1.07 17.00 3.47
CA ILE A 176 0.26 17.57 2.40
C ILE A 176 0.73 16.95 1.09
N VAL A 177 -0.18 16.28 0.38
CA VAL A 177 0.09 15.65 -0.91
C VAL A 177 -0.11 16.66 -2.05
N GLN A 178 -1.22 17.38 -2.00
CA GLN A 178 -1.60 18.43 -2.94
C GLN A 178 -2.48 19.46 -2.23
N PHE A 179 -2.55 20.68 -2.79
CA PHE A 179 -3.47 21.68 -2.30
C PHE A 179 -3.83 22.70 -3.39
N PHE A 180 -4.95 23.37 -3.21
CA PHE A 180 -5.28 24.59 -3.94
C PHE A 180 -5.63 25.70 -2.96
N ARG A 181 -5.61 26.93 -3.46
CA ARG A 181 -6.13 28.11 -2.79
C ARG A 181 -7.00 28.91 -3.74
N ASP A 182 -8.09 29.43 -3.21
CA ASP A 182 -9.05 30.26 -3.92
C ASP A 182 -9.48 31.48 -3.10
N HIS A 183 -9.98 32.49 -3.79
CA HIS A 183 -10.52 33.73 -3.22
C HIS A 183 -12.01 33.90 -3.51
N GLU A 184 -12.61 33.02 -4.33
CA GLU A 184 -14.03 33.04 -4.64
C GLU A 184 -14.88 32.49 -3.49
N HIS A 185 -16.10 33.02 -3.35
CA HIS A 185 -17.05 32.59 -2.33
C HIS A 185 -17.78 31.31 -2.74
N GLN A 186 -17.94 31.07 -4.03
CA GLN A 186 -18.54 29.87 -4.58
C GLN A 186 -17.79 29.45 -5.83
N GLY A 187 -17.70 28.14 -6.08
CA GLY A 187 -17.06 27.64 -7.27
C GLY A 187 -16.75 26.15 -7.20
N HIS A 188 -15.95 25.71 -8.15
CA HIS A 188 -15.38 24.38 -8.17
C HIS A 188 -13.88 24.45 -8.45
N ARG A 189 -13.12 23.61 -7.76
CA ARG A 189 -11.69 23.40 -8.01
C ARG A 189 -11.39 21.92 -7.93
N THR A 190 -10.28 21.53 -8.55
CA THR A 190 -9.91 20.12 -8.67
C THR A 190 -8.55 19.89 -8.05
N LEU A 191 -8.42 18.82 -7.26
CA LEU A 191 -7.12 18.30 -6.82
C LEU A 191 -6.77 17.04 -7.61
N LYS A 192 -5.57 16.99 -8.19
CA LYS A 192 -5.09 15.79 -8.89
C LYS A 192 -4.43 14.82 -7.91
N VAL A 193 -4.93 13.61 -7.79
CA VAL A 193 -4.27 12.55 -7.04
C VAL A 193 -2.98 12.17 -7.78
N PRO A 194 -1.80 12.17 -7.13
CA PRO A 194 -0.57 11.76 -7.78
C PRO A 194 -0.67 10.34 -8.35
N SER A 195 -0.07 10.14 -9.53
CA SER A 195 -0.06 8.82 -10.18
C SER A 195 1.00 7.88 -9.58
N SER A 196 2.09 8.43 -9.03
CA SER A 196 3.22 7.63 -8.52
C SER A 196 2.93 7.06 -7.13
N PRO A 197 3.19 5.76 -6.88
CA PRO A 197 3.13 5.16 -5.54
C PRO A 197 4.05 5.80 -4.52
N SER A 198 5.17 6.42 -4.94
CA SER A 198 6.05 7.16 -4.02
C SER A 198 5.47 8.52 -3.60
N ALA A 199 4.59 9.10 -4.43
CA ALA A 199 3.99 10.40 -4.20
C ALA A 199 2.70 10.32 -3.37
N ILE A 200 1.99 9.19 -3.41
CA ILE A 200 0.81 8.94 -2.57
C ILE A 200 0.60 7.43 -2.34
N GLN A 201 0.36 7.05 -1.08
CA GLN A 201 0.02 5.69 -0.70
C GLN A 201 -1.48 5.42 -0.86
N THR A 202 -1.85 4.15 -0.87
CA THR A 202 -3.23 3.70 -0.77
C THR A 202 -3.67 3.68 0.69
N ASP A 203 -4.96 3.88 0.95
CA ASP A 203 -5.50 3.73 2.30
C ASP A 203 -5.31 2.30 2.78
N CYS A 204 -4.82 2.17 4.01
CA CYS A 204 -4.53 0.90 4.65
C CYS A 204 -5.04 0.94 6.09
N ASP A 205 -5.77 -0.09 6.50
CA ASP A 205 -6.14 -0.27 7.91
C ASP A 205 -5.51 -1.57 8.41
N HIS A 206 -4.37 -1.44 9.07
CA HIS A 206 -3.63 -2.56 9.62
C HIS A 206 -3.13 -2.21 11.03
N ALA A 207 -3.09 -3.20 11.92
CA ALA A 207 -2.80 -3.02 13.35
C ALA A 207 -1.46 -2.29 13.63
N LEU A 208 -0.49 -2.42 12.73
CA LEU A 208 0.85 -1.83 12.87
C LEU A 208 1.03 -0.56 12.05
N ILE A 209 0.19 -0.35 11.04
CA ILE A 209 0.23 0.83 10.20
C ILE A 209 -1.15 1.13 9.62
N LYS A 210 -1.59 2.35 9.82
CA LYS A 210 -2.82 2.88 9.25
C LYS A 210 -2.48 4.06 8.36
N ILE A 211 -2.93 4.03 7.12
CA ILE A 211 -2.80 5.11 6.15
C ILE A 211 -4.20 5.61 5.81
N GLN A 212 -4.44 6.92 5.98
CA GLN A 212 -5.74 7.53 5.72
C GLN A 212 -5.59 8.85 4.99
N HIS A 213 -6.53 9.16 4.11
CA HIS A 213 -6.57 10.43 3.41
C HIS A 213 -7.74 11.31 3.85
N GLN A 214 -7.49 12.62 3.93
CA GLN A 214 -8.53 13.60 4.22
C GLN A 214 -8.34 14.86 3.39
N LEU A 215 -9.43 15.39 2.88
CA LEU A 215 -9.51 16.77 2.41
C LEU A 215 -9.69 17.67 3.63
N LYS A 216 -8.70 18.52 3.90
CA LYS A 216 -8.76 19.54 4.95
C LYS A 216 -9.01 20.90 4.30
N PHE A 217 -10.10 21.54 4.70
CA PHE A 217 -10.43 22.88 4.28
C PHE A 217 -10.02 23.88 5.35
N ASN A 218 -9.37 24.96 4.94
CA ASN A 218 -9.06 26.11 5.79
C ASN A 218 -9.62 27.37 5.12
N MET A 219 -10.59 28.01 5.74
CA MET A 219 -11.18 29.27 5.30
C MET A 219 -10.66 30.38 6.19
N SER A 220 -9.92 31.30 5.60
CA SER A 220 -9.39 32.47 6.29
C SER A 220 -10.33 33.65 6.04
N LEU A 221 -10.79 34.28 7.13
CA LEU A 221 -11.71 35.41 7.09
C LEU A 221 -11.10 36.61 7.83
N ILE A 222 -11.59 37.81 7.54
CA ILE A 222 -11.24 39.04 8.24
C ILE A 222 -12.52 39.67 8.77
N ARG A 223 -12.58 39.95 10.06
CA ARG A 223 -13.70 40.64 10.73
C ARG A 223 -13.15 41.73 11.64
N HIS A 224 -13.57 42.98 11.46
CA HIS A 224 -13.06 44.16 12.18
C HIS A 224 -11.52 44.24 12.26
N GLY A 225 -10.82 43.89 11.17
CA GLY A 225 -9.36 43.89 11.10
C GLY A 225 -8.66 42.69 11.75
N GLN A 226 -9.39 41.78 12.40
CA GLN A 226 -8.85 40.54 12.97
C GLN A 226 -9.00 39.37 11.99
N LEU A 227 -7.96 38.52 11.93
CA LEU A 227 -7.95 37.29 11.13
C LEU A 227 -8.66 36.18 11.90
N LEU A 228 -9.60 35.51 11.23
CA LEU A 228 -10.30 34.33 11.72
C LEU A 228 -9.99 33.14 10.80
N GLU A 229 -9.85 31.95 11.37
CA GLU A 229 -9.69 30.71 10.61
C GLU A 229 -10.79 29.72 10.97
N VAL A 230 -11.51 29.25 9.95
CA VAL A 230 -12.45 28.13 10.07
C VAL A 230 -11.80 26.92 9.41
N ARG A 231 -12.02 25.73 9.99
CA ARG A 231 -11.48 24.48 9.45
C ARG A 231 -12.59 23.44 9.34
N ALA A 232 -12.64 22.77 8.20
CA ALA A 232 -13.52 21.64 7.96
C ALA A 232 -12.71 20.45 7.43
N SER A 233 -13.23 19.24 7.56
CA SER A 233 -12.54 18.05 7.06
C SER A 233 -13.49 17.00 6.54
N MET A 234 -13.08 16.39 5.43
CA MET A 234 -13.85 15.40 4.71
C MET A 234 -12.95 14.18 4.42
N PRO A 235 -13.27 12.99 4.95
CA PRO A 235 -12.46 11.80 4.74
C PRO A 235 -12.65 11.26 3.32
N ILE A 236 -11.56 10.87 2.66
CA ILE A 236 -11.61 10.21 1.35
C ILE A 236 -10.71 8.98 1.38
N LYS A 237 -10.90 8.06 0.43
CA LYS A 237 -10.11 6.84 0.31
C LYS A 237 -9.35 6.82 -1.00
N ILE A 238 -8.05 6.59 -0.95
CA ILE A 238 -7.21 6.37 -2.12
C ILE A 238 -7.06 4.87 -2.34
N MET A 239 -7.45 4.40 -3.53
CA MET A 239 -7.40 2.98 -3.90
C MET A 239 -6.63 2.77 -5.20
N THR A 240 -6.10 1.56 -5.35
CA THR A 240 -5.58 1.07 -6.64
C THR A 240 -6.54 -0.02 -7.12
N GLU A 241 -7.03 0.07 -8.35
CA GLU A 241 -7.81 -1.02 -8.95
C GLU A 241 -6.90 -2.20 -9.31
N PRO A 242 -7.44 -3.43 -9.31
CA PRO A 242 -6.69 -4.55 -9.84
C PRO A 242 -6.42 -4.32 -11.33
N ASP A 243 -5.14 -4.35 -11.73
CA ASP A 243 -4.83 -4.85 -13.07
C ASP A 243 -5.53 -6.22 -13.17
N GLU A 244 -6.27 -6.44 -14.27
CA GLU A 244 -6.98 -7.69 -14.56
C GLU A 244 -6.00 -8.87 -14.52
N LEU A 245 -5.79 -9.39 -13.31
CA LEU A 245 -5.06 -10.61 -13.07
C LEU A 245 -6.06 -11.66 -12.63
N PRO A 246 -5.90 -12.90 -13.09
CA PRO A 246 -6.86 -13.96 -12.87
C PRO A 246 -7.22 -14.08 -11.38
N THR A 247 -8.50 -14.36 -11.14
CA THR A 247 -8.99 -14.78 -9.83
C THR A 247 -8.16 -15.98 -9.33
N TYR A 248 -8.07 -16.15 -8.01
CA TYR A 248 -7.31 -17.25 -7.40
C TYR A 248 -7.73 -18.63 -7.95
N GLU A 249 -9.01 -18.77 -8.31
CA GLU A 249 -9.60 -19.94 -8.97
C GLU A 249 -9.03 -20.23 -10.37
N ASN A 250 -8.39 -19.26 -11.01
CA ASN A 250 -7.80 -19.36 -12.34
C ASN A 250 -6.27 -19.35 -12.33
N ALA A 251 -5.63 -19.35 -11.15
CA ALA A 251 -4.16 -19.45 -11.04
C ALA A 251 -3.59 -20.80 -11.55
N TRP A 252 -4.44 -21.82 -11.69
CA TRP A 252 -4.11 -23.13 -12.29
C TRP A 252 -4.19 -23.13 -13.82
N GLN A 253 -4.79 -22.09 -14.43
CA GLN A 253 -5.06 -22.01 -15.87
C GLN A 253 -4.02 -21.17 -16.64
N THR A 254 -3.04 -20.56 -15.96
CA THR A 254 -1.88 -19.98 -16.63
C THR A 254 -1.03 -21.09 -17.25
N SER A 255 -0.68 -20.94 -18.54
CA SER A 255 -0.17 -21.97 -19.45
C SER A 255 0.75 -23.06 -18.86
N PRO A 256 0.64 -24.32 -19.33
CA PRO A 256 1.46 -25.42 -18.86
C PRO A 256 2.94 -25.14 -19.11
N TYR A 257 3.73 -25.50 -18.10
CA TYR A 257 5.18 -25.74 -18.12
C TYR A 257 5.79 -25.72 -19.53
N SER A 258 6.61 -24.71 -19.83
CA SER A 258 7.58 -24.90 -20.90
C SER A 258 8.41 -26.13 -20.53
N SER A 259 8.32 -27.16 -21.36
CA SER A 259 8.90 -28.49 -21.16
C SER A 259 10.36 -28.45 -20.70
N PRO A 260 10.80 -29.46 -19.93
CA PRO A 260 12.04 -29.41 -19.18
C PRO A 260 13.23 -29.24 -20.12
N ILE A 261 14.10 -28.29 -19.79
CA ILE A 261 15.49 -28.33 -20.23
C ILE A 261 16.02 -29.69 -19.74
N THR A 262 16.22 -30.63 -20.65
CA THR A 262 16.91 -31.89 -20.36
C THR A 262 18.23 -31.52 -19.69
N PRO A 263 18.49 -31.93 -18.44
CA PRO A 263 19.72 -31.54 -17.77
C PRO A 263 20.88 -32.21 -18.49
N LEU A 264 21.71 -31.41 -19.14
CA LEU A 264 23.10 -31.79 -19.39
C LEU A 264 23.76 -31.88 -18.01
N ASP A 265 24.08 -33.12 -17.63
CA ASP A 265 24.90 -33.50 -16.49
C ASP A 265 24.34 -33.15 -15.09
N GLY A 266 23.55 -34.06 -14.54
CA GLY A 266 23.65 -34.45 -13.12
C GLY A 266 23.24 -33.44 -12.03
N VAL A 267 22.55 -32.34 -12.37
CA VAL A 267 22.02 -31.39 -11.36
C VAL A 267 20.59 -31.81 -10.97
N ALA A 268 20.41 -32.21 -9.71
CA ALA A 268 19.08 -32.35 -9.12
C ALA A 268 18.45 -30.95 -8.96
N LEU A 269 17.37 -30.68 -9.71
CA LEU A 269 16.49 -29.54 -9.48
C LEU A 269 15.46 -29.96 -8.43
N ASP A 270 15.66 -29.58 -7.17
CA ASP A 270 14.61 -29.72 -6.17
C ASP A 270 13.58 -28.61 -6.37
N TYR A 271 12.45 -28.98 -7.00
CA TYR A 271 11.27 -28.14 -7.08
C TYR A 271 10.58 -28.14 -5.71
N PHE A 272 10.71 -27.05 -4.95
CA PHE A 272 9.94 -26.88 -3.71
C PHE A 272 8.56 -26.31 -4.03
N SER A 273 7.53 -27.16 -3.90
CA SER A 273 6.15 -26.70 -3.73
C SER A 273 5.88 -26.63 -2.23
N ILE A 274 5.37 -25.49 -1.74
CA ILE A 274 4.86 -25.42 -0.37
C ILE A 274 3.52 -26.19 -0.38
N PRO A 275 3.39 -27.33 0.32
CA PRO A 275 2.15 -28.10 0.31
C PRO A 275 1.06 -27.32 1.05
N LEU A 276 -0.15 -27.33 0.49
CA LEU A 276 -1.36 -26.89 1.20
C LEU A 276 -1.64 -27.87 2.35
N PRO A 277 -2.02 -27.41 3.55
CA PRO A 277 -2.56 -28.31 4.56
C PRO A 277 -3.86 -28.93 4.01
N ALA A 278 -3.94 -30.25 4.03
CA ALA A 278 -5.18 -30.96 3.79
C ALA A 278 -6.14 -30.64 4.94
N TYR A 279 -7.28 -30.03 4.63
CA TYR A 279 -8.39 -29.95 5.57
C TYR A 279 -9.13 -31.29 5.55
N GLU A 280 -9.10 -32.03 6.65
CA GLU A 280 -10.13 -33.04 6.93
C GLU A 280 -11.39 -32.30 7.43
N LEU A 281 -12.55 -32.76 6.94
CA LEU A 281 -13.89 -32.19 7.14
C LEU A 281 -14.31 -32.11 8.62
#